data_AF-A0A6P7KX76-F1
#
_entry.id   AF-A0A6P7KX76-F1
#
_cell.length_a   1.000
_cell.length_b   1.000
_cell.length_c   1.000
_cell.angle_alpha   90.00
_cell.angle_beta   90.00
_cell.angle_gamma   90.00
#
_symmetry.space_group_name_H-M   'P 1'
#
loop_
_entity.id
_entity.type
_entity.pdbx_description
1 polymer ?
#
loop_
_entity_poly.entity_id
_entity_poly.type
_entity_poly.pdbx_seq_one_letter_code
_entity_poly.pdbx_strand_id
1 'polypeptide(L)'
;MFVARSIAADHKDLIHDVSYDFHGRRMATCSSDQSVKVWDKTENGEWHCTASWKTHSGSVWRVTWAHPEFGQVLASCSFDRTAAVWEEIVGESNDKQRGLSHWIKRTTLVDSRTSVTDVKFAPKHMGLMLTTCSADGVVRIYEAPDVMNLSQWSLQHEISCKLSCSCISWNPSSSRAHPPMFAVGSDDNNVSCGGKVQIYEYNENTRKYSKAETLMTVTDAVHDIAFAPNLGRSFHVLAIATKDVRIFKLVPMRKESTSTGPTMFEVQIVAQFDNHNSQVWRVSWNITSTLLASSGDDGCVRLWKANYMDNWKCTGILKGDGSPLTGLSGQPTAMSTMMGSSVQTSQNAINGMSAGRYFFPPLEPPTVGTRYGHLLPPSSLIEHCEAEPVQPQPLALPHRLSSKTLLSLPEAEGQ
;
A
#
# COMPACT_ATOMS: atom_id res chain seq x y z
N MET A 1 -25.14 -0.72 -17.00
CA MET A 1 -24.61 -2.07 -16.70
C MET A 1 -23.10 -1.95 -16.68
N PHE A 2 -22.44 -2.24 -15.56
CA PHE A 2 -20.98 -2.25 -15.50
C PHE A 2 -20.49 -3.54 -16.15
N VAL A 3 -19.58 -3.44 -17.12
CA VAL A 3 -18.97 -4.60 -17.76
C VAL A 3 -17.56 -4.72 -17.19
N ALA A 4 -17.31 -5.79 -16.42
CA ALA A 4 -15.97 -6.11 -16.00
C ALA A 4 -15.16 -6.56 -17.22
N ARG A 5 -13.99 -5.95 -17.44
CA ARG A 5 -13.03 -6.36 -18.45
C ARG A 5 -11.75 -6.74 -17.74
N SER A 6 -11.25 -7.94 -18.03
CA SER A 6 -9.93 -8.34 -17.59
C SER A 6 -8.87 -7.60 -18.41
N ILE A 7 -7.79 -7.21 -17.76
CA ILE A 7 -6.63 -6.58 -18.38
C ILE A 7 -5.40 -7.40 -18.03
N ALA A 8 -4.55 -7.67 -19.02
CA ALA A 8 -3.27 -8.32 -18.77
C ALA A 8 -2.32 -7.29 -18.15
N ALA A 9 -1.90 -7.51 -16.91
CA ALA A 9 -0.98 -6.60 -16.23
C ALA A 9 0.49 -6.78 -16.67
N ASP A 10 0.80 -7.86 -17.40
CA ASP A 10 2.15 -8.16 -17.93
C ASP A 10 3.28 -8.04 -16.90
N HIS A 11 2.96 -8.37 -15.64
CA HIS A 11 3.95 -8.62 -14.60
C HIS A 11 4.49 -10.05 -14.71
N LYS A 12 5.77 -10.24 -14.40
CA LYS A 12 6.42 -11.56 -14.49
C LYS A 12 6.16 -12.45 -13.27
N ASP A 13 5.63 -11.85 -12.22
CA ASP A 13 5.41 -12.50 -10.92
C ASP A 13 4.14 -11.90 -10.27
N LEU A 14 3.80 -12.37 -9.07
CA LEU A 14 2.62 -12.00 -8.31
C LEU A 14 2.51 -10.47 -8.13
N ILE A 15 1.29 -9.96 -8.31
CA ILE A 15 0.94 -8.55 -8.09
C ILE A 15 0.48 -8.41 -6.64
N HIS A 16 1.09 -7.48 -5.90
CA HIS A 16 0.80 -7.29 -4.48
C HIS A 16 -0.21 -6.20 -4.22
N ASP A 17 -0.15 -5.11 -4.98
CA ASP A 17 -0.98 -3.93 -4.76
C ASP A 17 -1.38 -3.24 -6.06
N VAL A 18 -2.53 -2.59 -6.01
CA VAL A 18 -3.06 -1.73 -7.08
C VAL A 18 -3.60 -0.47 -6.42
N SER A 19 -3.19 0.68 -6.93
CA SER A 19 -3.59 1.98 -6.39
C SER A 19 -4.01 2.92 -7.51
N TYR A 20 -5.17 3.54 -7.33
CA TYR A 20 -5.70 4.54 -8.26
C TYR A 20 -5.17 5.94 -7.93
N ASP A 21 -5.02 6.76 -8.97
CA ASP A 21 -4.82 8.19 -8.77
C ASP A 21 -6.08 8.86 -8.21
N PHE A 22 -5.93 10.11 -7.78
CA PHE A 22 -7.04 10.89 -7.21
C PHE A 22 -8.24 11.03 -8.16
N HIS A 23 -8.02 11.03 -9.48
CA HIS A 23 -9.09 11.18 -10.48
C HIS A 23 -9.68 9.85 -10.96
N GLY A 24 -9.12 8.71 -10.56
CA GLY A 24 -9.52 7.38 -11.04
C GLY A 24 -9.28 7.17 -12.54
N ARG A 25 -8.38 7.94 -13.15
CA ARG A 25 -7.99 7.85 -14.57
C ARG A 25 -6.66 7.15 -14.77
N ARG A 26 -5.88 7.00 -13.70
CA ARG A 26 -4.61 6.29 -13.71
C ARG A 26 -4.61 5.25 -12.61
N MET A 27 -3.84 4.19 -12.80
CA MET A 27 -3.57 3.22 -11.75
C MET A 27 -2.10 2.83 -11.79
N ALA A 28 -1.56 2.52 -10.61
CA ALA A 28 -0.24 1.95 -10.44
C ALA A 28 -0.37 0.53 -9.91
N THR A 29 0.44 -0.38 -10.44
CA THR A 29 0.52 -1.78 -10.01
C THR A 29 1.94 -2.10 -9.60
N CYS A 30 2.11 -2.92 -8.57
CA CYS A 30 3.42 -3.37 -8.09
C CYS A 30 3.47 -4.88 -7.86
N SER A 31 4.66 -5.47 -8.04
CA SER A 31 4.82 -6.93 -8.11
C SER A 31 6.11 -7.43 -7.46
N SER A 32 6.13 -8.75 -7.18
CA SER A 32 7.34 -9.51 -6.86
C SER A 32 8.42 -9.45 -7.95
N ASP A 33 8.06 -9.11 -9.20
CA ASP A 33 9.03 -8.94 -10.29
C ASP A 33 9.90 -7.68 -10.16
N GLN A 34 9.79 -6.97 -9.03
CA GLN A 34 10.57 -5.80 -8.64
C GLN A 34 10.22 -4.54 -9.47
N SER A 35 9.12 -4.59 -10.23
CA SER A 35 8.68 -3.49 -11.08
C SER A 35 7.41 -2.82 -10.57
N VAL A 36 7.29 -1.54 -10.93
CA VAL A 36 6.04 -0.78 -10.86
C VAL A 36 5.64 -0.46 -12.29
N LYS A 37 4.35 -0.61 -12.57
CA LYS A 37 3.74 -0.19 -13.83
C LYS A 37 2.69 0.86 -13.57
N VAL A 38 2.59 1.82 -14.46
CA VAL A 38 1.55 2.85 -14.47
C VAL A 38 0.71 2.67 -15.72
N TRP A 39 -0.60 2.77 -15.53
CA TRP A 39 -1.59 2.56 -16.55
C TRP A 39 -2.51 3.77 -16.60
N ASP A 40 -2.82 4.19 -17.82
CA ASP A 40 -3.74 5.29 -18.06
C ASP A 40 -5.01 4.75 -18.70
N LYS A 41 -6.12 5.39 -18.37
CA LYS A 41 -7.44 5.06 -18.89
C LYS A 41 -7.78 5.99 -20.05
N THR A 42 -7.98 5.41 -21.22
CA THR A 42 -8.47 6.13 -22.40
C THR A 42 -9.91 6.62 -22.22
N GLU A 43 -10.35 7.56 -23.06
CA GLU A 43 -11.75 8.02 -23.11
C GLU A 43 -12.73 6.87 -23.39
N ASN A 44 -12.29 5.85 -24.12
CA ASN A 44 -13.05 4.64 -24.43
C ASN A 44 -13.17 3.69 -23.22
N GLY A 45 -12.52 4.00 -22.11
CA GLY A 45 -12.54 3.21 -20.87
C GLY A 45 -11.56 2.03 -20.86
N GLU A 46 -10.66 1.95 -21.84
CA GLU A 46 -9.61 0.93 -21.92
C GLU A 46 -8.35 1.38 -21.20
N TRP A 47 -7.70 0.45 -20.49
CA TRP A 47 -6.46 0.68 -19.77
C TRP A 47 -5.26 0.32 -20.64
N HIS A 48 -4.26 1.21 -20.67
CA HIS A 48 -2.99 0.97 -21.37
C HIS A 48 -1.81 1.25 -20.45
N CYS A 49 -0.82 0.37 -20.47
CA CYS A 49 0.42 0.55 -19.71
C CYS A 49 1.23 1.69 -20.34
N THR A 50 1.42 2.80 -19.61
CA THR A 50 2.18 3.95 -20.08
C THR A 50 3.60 3.98 -19.55
N ALA A 51 3.87 3.35 -18.41
CA ALA A 51 5.22 3.21 -17.91
C ALA A 51 5.42 1.87 -17.19
N SER A 52 6.62 1.30 -17.32
CA SER A 52 7.02 0.06 -16.65
C SER A 52 8.50 0.15 -16.35
N TRP A 53 8.89 0.12 -15.07
CA TRP A 53 10.30 0.21 -14.69
C TRP A 53 10.61 -0.62 -13.45
N LYS A 54 11.87 -1.03 -13.31
CA LYS A 54 12.36 -1.69 -12.09
C LYS A 54 12.58 -0.64 -11.01
N THR A 55 12.04 -0.89 -9.82
CA THR A 55 12.01 0.09 -8.73
C THR A 55 12.97 -0.25 -7.59
N HIS A 56 12.97 -1.53 -7.22
CA HIS A 56 13.56 -2.09 -6.01
C HIS A 56 14.43 -3.32 -6.32
N SER A 57 15.21 -3.78 -5.34
CA SER A 57 16.01 -5.03 -5.48
C SER A 57 15.29 -6.27 -4.93
N GLY A 58 14.10 -6.08 -4.37
CA GLY A 58 13.21 -7.12 -3.86
C GLY A 58 11.74 -6.87 -4.25
N SER A 59 10.86 -7.76 -3.80
CA SER A 59 9.42 -7.68 -4.07
C SER A 59 8.83 -6.36 -3.58
N VAL A 60 8.05 -5.70 -4.45
CA VAL A 60 7.38 -4.44 -4.12
C VAL A 60 6.03 -4.76 -3.49
N TRP A 61 5.81 -4.38 -2.24
CA TRP A 61 4.62 -4.77 -1.48
C TRP A 61 3.43 -3.83 -1.66
N ARG A 62 3.68 -2.53 -1.77
CA ARG A 62 2.65 -1.50 -1.86
C ARG A 62 3.07 -0.36 -2.76
N VAL A 63 2.08 0.29 -3.36
CA VAL A 63 2.25 1.48 -4.18
C VAL A 63 1.14 2.47 -3.86
N THR A 64 1.45 3.76 -3.78
CA THR A 64 0.47 4.78 -3.42
C THR A 64 0.72 6.09 -4.16
N TRP A 65 -0.36 6.79 -4.50
CA TRP A 65 -0.33 8.09 -5.14
C TRP A 65 -0.38 9.21 -4.11
N ALA A 66 0.41 10.26 -4.31
CA ALA A 66 0.26 11.49 -3.57
C ALA A 66 -0.98 12.25 -4.06
N HIS A 67 -1.44 13.20 -3.25
CA HIS A 67 -2.49 14.12 -3.70
C HIS A 67 -1.96 14.99 -4.86
N PRO A 68 -2.75 15.23 -5.93
CA PRO A 68 -2.29 15.91 -7.16
C PRO A 68 -1.80 17.35 -6.95
N GLU A 69 -2.11 17.97 -5.80
CA GLU A 69 -1.58 19.29 -5.39
C GLU A 69 -0.05 19.28 -5.24
N PHE A 70 0.56 18.12 -4.98
CA PHE A 70 2.00 17.94 -4.89
C PHE A 70 2.63 17.45 -6.20
N GLY A 71 1.85 17.43 -7.29
CA GLY A 71 2.26 16.89 -8.59
C GLY A 71 1.96 15.40 -8.76
N GLN A 72 2.51 14.80 -9.81
CA GLN A 72 2.36 13.38 -10.13
C GLN A 72 3.45 12.60 -9.38
N VAL A 73 3.16 12.25 -8.13
CA VAL A 73 4.12 11.60 -7.24
C VAL A 73 3.60 10.23 -6.81
N LEU A 74 4.47 9.23 -6.88
CA LEU A 74 4.24 7.86 -6.44
C LEU A 74 5.22 7.50 -5.33
N ALA A 75 4.75 6.70 -4.37
CA ALA A 75 5.62 6.02 -3.42
C ALA A 75 5.46 4.52 -3.53
N SER A 76 6.57 3.80 -3.41
CA SER A 76 6.63 2.33 -3.40
C SER A 76 7.40 1.84 -2.19
N CYS A 77 7.05 0.68 -1.66
CA CYS A 77 7.80 0.01 -0.58
C CYS A 77 8.09 -1.45 -0.90
N SER A 78 9.15 -1.98 -0.30
CA SER A 78 9.71 -3.26 -0.73
C SER A 78 10.27 -4.11 0.41
N PHE A 79 10.39 -5.41 0.10
CA PHE A 79 11.11 -6.39 0.90
C PHE A 79 12.59 -6.05 1.08
N ASP A 80 13.16 -5.23 0.19
CA ASP A 80 14.55 -4.75 0.28
C ASP A 80 14.83 -3.76 1.43
N ARG A 81 13.82 -3.50 2.27
CA ARG A 81 13.84 -2.60 3.43
C ARG A 81 13.81 -1.11 3.09
N THR A 82 13.52 -0.78 1.84
CA THR A 82 13.46 0.61 1.39
C THR A 82 12.05 1.02 0.97
N ALA A 83 11.79 2.32 1.06
CA ALA A 83 10.70 2.96 0.33
C ALA A 83 11.31 3.96 -0.66
N ALA A 84 10.70 4.13 -1.82
CA ALA A 84 11.17 5.06 -2.85
C ALA A 84 10.05 6.02 -3.25
N VAL A 85 10.42 7.27 -3.54
CA VAL A 85 9.52 8.29 -4.06
C VAL A 85 9.90 8.58 -5.50
N TRP A 86 8.88 8.62 -6.36
CA TRP A 86 8.99 8.77 -7.80
C TRP A 86 8.16 9.97 -8.23
N GLU A 87 8.70 10.77 -9.15
CA GLU A 87 7.97 11.87 -9.78
C GLU A 87 7.89 11.63 -11.26
N GLU A 88 6.71 11.89 -11.83
CA GLU A 88 6.55 11.90 -13.27
C GLU A 88 7.02 13.22 -13.88
N ILE A 89 7.96 13.15 -14.82
CA ILE A 89 8.37 14.29 -15.64
C ILE A 89 7.64 14.22 -16.98
N VAL A 90 6.78 15.21 -17.19
CA VAL A 90 6.14 15.46 -18.48
C VAL A 90 7.13 16.24 -19.35
N GLY A 91 7.92 15.53 -20.15
CA GLY A 91 8.76 16.13 -21.19
C GLY A 91 8.05 16.15 -22.56
N GLU A 92 8.47 17.07 -23.44
CA GLU A 92 8.07 17.16 -24.87
C GLU A 92 8.58 15.96 -25.71
N SER A 93 8.51 14.73 -25.20
CA SER A 93 8.92 13.56 -25.96
C SER A 93 7.87 13.25 -27.03
N ASN A 94 8.26 13.49 -28.29
CA ASN A 94 7.58 12.98 -29.48
C ASN A 94 7.02 11.58 -29.24
N ASP A 95 5.80 11.31 -29.74
CA ASP A 95 4.98 10.10 -29.51
C ASP A 95 5.71 8.74 -29.60
N LYS A 96 6.90 8.69 -30.20
CA LYS A 96 7.74 7.49 -30.35
C LYS A 96 8.63 7.16 -29.13
N GLN A 97 8.79 8.05 -28.15
CA GLN A 97 9.62 7.83 -26.94
C GLN A 97 8.83 7.79 -25.62
N ARG A 98 7.50 7.77 -25.66
CA ARG A 98 6.59 7.74 -24.50
C ARG A 98 6.74 6.55 -23.54
N GLY A 99 7.69 5.65 -23.74
CA GLY A 99 7.69 4.31 -23.15
C GLY A 99 8.67 4.01 -22.03
N LEU A 100 9.67 4.86 -21.70
CA LEU A 100 10.79 4.38 -20.86
C LEU A 100 11.38 5.35 -19.81
N SER A 101 11.04 6.64 -19.78
CA SER A 101 11.74 7.60 -18.90
C SER A 101 10.85 8.68 -18.28
N HIS A 102 9.59 8.36 -17.97
CA HIS A 102 8.68 9.34 -17.39
C HIS A 102 8.77 9.43 -15.87
N TRP A 103 9.20 8.37 -15.18
CA TRP A 103 9.25 8.36 -13.72
C TRP A 103 10.68 8.41 -13.20
N ILE A 104 11.02 9.49 -12.50
CA ILE A 104 12.34 9.70 -11.91
C ILE A 104 12.29 9.39 -10.42
N LYS A 105 13.21 8.55 -9.96
CA LYS A 105 13.43 8.32 -8.53
C LYS A 105 13.96 9.60 -7.90
N ARG A 106 13.17 10.22 -7.03
CA ARG A 106 13.56 11.45 -6.33
C ARG A 106 14.31 11.15 -5.04
N THR A 107 13.86 10.14 -4.30
CA THR A 107 14.55 9.72 -3.08
C THR A 107 14.39 8.22 -2.81
N THR A 108 15.28 7.70 -1.96
CA THR A 108 15.17 6.36 -1.36
C THR A 108 15.29 6.50 0.16
N LEU A 109 14.26 6.07 0.86
CA LEU A 109 14.18 6.06 2.32
C LEU A 109 14.73 4.72 2.82
N VAL A 110 15.82 4.77 3.57
CA VAL A 110 16.63 3.60 3.95
C VAL A 110 16.70 3.37 5.46
N ASP A 111 15.91 4.11 6.26
CA ASP A 111 15.98 4.04 7.73
C ASP A 111 15.42 2.73 8.31
N SER A 112 14.62 2.00 7.54
CA SER A 112 14.02 0.74 8.00
C SER A 112 15.05 -0.39 8.04
N ARG A 113 15.08 -1.12 9.16
CA ARG A 113 16.01 -2.23 9.37
C ARG A 113 15.50 -3.56 8.81
N THR A 114 14.20 -3.63 8.52
CA THR A 114 13.51 -4.82 8.00
C THR A 114 12.60 -4.45 6.84
N SER A 115 11.93 -5.44 6.24
CA SER A 115 11.01 -5.26 5.12
C SER A 115 9.96 -4.19 5.43
N VAL A 116 9.74 -3.27 4.48
CA VAL A 116 8.70 -2.23 4.58
C VAL A 116 7.41 -2.81 4.00
N THR A 117 6.42 -3.03 4.85
CA THR A 117 5.19 -3.77 4.55
C THR A 117 4.09 -2.90 3.96
N ASP A 118 4.02 -1.61 4.35
CA ASP A 118 3.07 -0.65 3.80
C ASP A 118 3.63 0.76 3.72
N VAL A 119 3.07 1.53 2.79
CA VAL A 119 3.40 2.92 2.55
C VAL A 119 2.16 3.71 2.17
N LYS A 120 1.89 4.83 2.87
CA LYS A 120 0.73 5.69 2.64
C LYS A 120 1.11 7.17 2.78
N PHE A 121 0.70 7.98 1.81
CA PHE A 121 0.74 9.43 1.96
C PHE A 121 -0.29 9.88 3.01
N ALA A 122 0.07 10.90 3.78
CA ALA A 122 -0.84 11.55 4.70
C ALA A 122 -1.88 12.40 3.93
N PRO A 123 -3.00 12.78 4.57
CA PRO A 123 -3.96 13.71 3.99
C PRO A 123 -3.31 15.04 3.60
N LYS A 124 -3.71 15.59 2.45
CA LYS A 124 -3.08 16.78 1.83
C LYS A 124 -2.94 18.02 2.73
N HIS A 125 -3.88 18.19 3.67
CA HIS A 125 -3.89 19.37 4.55
C HIS A 125 -2.77 19.33 5.61
N MET A 126 -2.07 18.19 5.74
CA MET A 126 -0.89 18.03 6.58
C MET A 126 0.42 18.30 5.82
N GLY A 127 0.34 18.66 4.53
CA GLY A 127 1.51 18.78 3.66
C GLY A 127 1.90 17.44 3.02
N LEU A 128 3.06 17.43 2.37
CA LEU A 128 3.58 16.24 1.70
C LEU A 128 4.32 15.35 2.71
N MET A 129 3.55 14.49 3.37
CA MET A 129 4.07 13.51 4.32
C MET A 129 3.85 12.08 3.84
N LEU A 130 4.82 11.23 4.10
CA LEU A 130 4.82 9.81 3.73
C LEU A 130 5.04 8.97 4.98
N THR A 131 4.20 7.97 5.17
CA THR A 131 4.33 7.02 6.28
C THR A 131 4.70 5.67 5.76
N THR A 132 5.66 5.03 6.41
CA THR A 132 6.03 3.65 6.16
C THR A 132 5.81 2.83 7.43
N CYS A 133 5.30 1.61 7.30
CA CYS A 133 5.45 0.60 8.33
C CYS A 133 6.41 -0.48 7.90
N SER A 134 7.11 -1.03 8.89
CA SER A 134 8.07 -2.09 8.69
C SER A 134 7.78 -3.26 9.64
N ALA A 135 8.22 -4.46 9.25
CA ALA A 135 8.02 -5.69 10.00
C ALA A 135 8.70 -5.68 11.39
N ASP A 136 9.67 -4.78 11.62
CA ASP A 136 10.30 -4.48 12.92
C ASP A 136 9.34 -3.85 13.95
N GLY A 137 8.12 -3.53 13.53
CA GLY A 137 7.12 -2.91 14.38
C GLY A 137 7.36 -1.43 14.61
N VAL A 138 8.02 -0.77 13.65
CA VAL A 138 8.26 0.66 13.68
C VAL A 138 7.54 1.34 12.53
N VAL A 139 6.78 2.38 12.86
CA VAL A 139 6.17 3.30 11.90
C VAL A 139 7.04 4.54 11.80
N ARG A 140 7.40 4.91 10.57
CA ARG A 140 8.22 6.09 10.28
C ARG A 140 7.41 7.07 9.46
N ILE A 141 7.45 8.34 9.87
CA ILE A 141 6.75 9.43 9.19
C ILE A 141 7.80 10.39 8.66
N TYR A 142 7.80 10.56 7.35
CA TYR A 142 8.68 11.46 6.62
C TYR A 142 7.89 12.65 6.11
N GLU A 143 8.53 13.81 6.08
CA GLU A 143 7.97 15.05 5.52
C GLU A 143 8.96 15.61 4.51
N ALA A 144 8.45 15.99 3.34
CA ALA A 144 9.17 16.80 2.37
C ALA A 144 9.02 18.28 2.76
N PRO A 145 10.07 18.94 3.29
CA PRO A 145 9.97 20.33 3.75
C PRO A 145 9.71 21.31 2.61
N ASP A 146 10.18 20.96 1.41
CA ASP A 146 9.95 21.69 0.17
C ASP A 146 9.28 20.79 -0.86
N VAL A 147 8.03 21.09 -1.16
CA VAL A 147 7.22 20.37 -2.16
C VAL A 147 7.83 20.52 -3.57
N MET A 148 8.60 21.58 -3.83
CA MET A 148 9.28 21.78 -5.10
C MET A 148 10.52 20.90 -5.23
N ASN A 149 11.08 20.43 -4.12
CA ASN A 149 12.26 19.58 -4.08
C ASN A 149 11.97 18.22 -3.44
N LEU A 150 11.39 17.33 -4.25
CA LEU A 150 11.02 15.98 -3.83
C LEU A 150 12.22 15.05 -3.52
N SER A 151 13.46 15.50 -3.71
CA SER A 151 14.64 14.72 -3.34
C SER A 151 14.92 14.74 -1.84
N GLN A 152 14.42 15.76 -1.13
CA GLN A 152 14.67 15.97 0.29
C GLN A 152 13.47 15.52 1.12
N TRP A 153 13.69 14.50 1.94
CA TRP A 153 12.71 13.98 2.88
C TRP A 153 13.36 13.88 4.25
N SER A 154 12.68 14.46 5.24
CA SER A 154 13.13 14.46 6.63
C SER A 154 12.32 13.47 7.44
N LEU A 155 12.98 12.63 8.23
CA LEU A 155 12.31 11.75 9.19
C LEU A 155 11.81 12.60 10.37
N GLN A 156 10.48 12.76 10.48
CA GLN A 156 9.84 13.55 11.53
C GLN A 156 9.58 12.71 12.78
N HIS A 157 9.08 11.49 12.60
CA HIS A 157 8.70 10.63 13.70
C HIS A 157 9.09 9.18 13.47
N GLU A 158 9.55 8.55 14.54
CA GLU A 158 9.76 7.12 14.65
C GLU A 158 8.94 6.59 15.83
N ILE A 159 7.98 5.70 15.55
CA ILE A 159 6.98 5.25 16.51
C ILE A 159 7.07 3.74 16.61
N SER A 160 7.38 3.22 17.79
CA SER A 160 7.42 1.78 18.04
C SER A 160 6.04 1.26 18.46
N CYS A 161 5.49 0.34 17.67
CA CYS A 161 4.22 -0.35 17.90
C CYS A 161 4.37 -1.62 18.75
N LYS A 162 5.61 -2.09 18.95
CA LYS A 162 5.97 -3.32 19.69
C LYS A 162 5.43 -4.63 19.10
N LEU A 163 4.77 -4.57 17.95
CA LEU A 163 4.23 -5.69 17.17
C LEU A 163 4.64 -5.50 15.72
N SER A 164 4.81 -6.57 14.94
CA SER A 164 5.09 -6.45 13.51
C SER A 164 3.99 -5.65 12.83
N CYS A 165 4.33 -4.66 12.01
CA CYS A 165 3.33 -3.86 11.32
C CYS A 165 3.07 -4.44 9.94
N SER A 166 1.80 -4.65 9.57
CA SER A 166 1.39 -5.20 8.28
C SER A 166 0.74 -4.17 7.35
N CYS A 167 -0.01 -3.23 7.93
CA CYS A 167 -0.78 -2.24 7.18
C CYS A 167 -0.95 -0.95 7.99
N ILE A 168 -1.11 0.17 7.26
CA ILE A 168 -1.39 1.49 7.83
C ILE A 168 -2.59 2.11 7.13
N SER A 169 -3.42 2.82 7.89
CA SER A 169 -4.42 3.72 7.34
C SER A 169 -4.43 5.06 8.05
N TRP A 170 -4.27 6.14 7.28
CA TRP A 170 -4.50 7.50 7.76
C TRP A 170 -5.99 7.79 7.89
N ASN A 171 -6.40 8.51 8.93
CA ASN A 171 -7.74 9.09 8.96
C ASN A 171 -7.81 10.24 7.95
N PRO A 172 -8.61 10.14 6.89
CA PRO A 172 -8.68 11.14 5.82
C PRO A 172 -9.43 12.42 6.23
N SER A 173 -10.00 12.47 7.44
CA SER A 173 -10.72 13.63 7.96
C SER A 173 -9.88 14.91 7.84
N SER A 174 -10.40 15.92 7.14
CA SER A 174 -9.77 17.26 7.07
C SER A 174 -10.32 18.24 8.11
N SER A 175 -11.13 17.74 9.04
CA SER A 175 -11.69 18.56 10.11
C SER A 175 -10.61 18.94 11.11
N ARG A 176 -10.41 20.25 11.34
CA ARG A 176 -9.56 20.75 12.42
C ARG A 176 -10.09 20.44 13.82
N ALA A 177 -11.32 19.95 13.93
CA ALA A 177 -11.89 19.54 15.21
C ALA A 177 -11.30 18.23 15.74
N HIS A 178 -10.64 17.45 14.89
CA HIS A 178 -10.02 16.19 15.25
C HIS A 178 -8.52 16.25 14.98
N PRO A 179 -7.66 15.84 15.92
CA PRO A 179 -6.24 15.79 15.65
C PRO A 179 -5.95 14.75 14.56
N PRO A 180 -4.86 14.93 13.80
CA PRO A 180 -4.42 13.92 12.85
C PRO A 180 -4.20 12.57 13.53
N MET A 181 -4.67 11.51 12.89
CA MET A 181 -4.56 10.16 13.45
C MET A 181 -4.40 9.13 12.35
N PHE A 182 -3.79 8.01 12.71
CA PHE A 182 -3.68 6.84 11.85
C PHE A 182 -3.80 5.56 12.67
N ALA A 183 -4.12 4.46 11.99
CA ALA A 183 -4.25 3.14 12.55
C ALA A 183 -3.19 2.24 11.93
N VAL A 184 -2.66 1.36 12.76
CA VAL A 184 -1.64 0.38 12.38
C VAL A 184 -2.16 -1.00 12.71
N GLY A 185 -2.10 -1.90 11.74
CA GLY A 185 -2.43 -3.31 11.90
C GLY A 185 -1.19 -4.16 12.04
N SER A 186 -1.32 -5.26 12.79
CA SER A 186 -0.30 -6.26 12.95
C SER A 186 -0.78 -7.62 12.44
N ASP A 187 0.08 -8.29 11.69
CA ASP A 187 -0.08 -9.66 11.23
C ASP A 187 0.62 -10.68 12.13
N ASP A 188 1.15 -10.25 13.29
CA ASP A 188 1.81 -11.15 14.24
C ASP A 188 0.88 -12.31 14.59
N ASN A 189 1.34 -13.54 14.41
CA ASN A 189 0.55 -14.75 14.68
C ASN A 189 0.47 -15.06 16.18
N ASN A 190 1.27 -14.39 17.02
CA ASN A 190 1.28 -14.65 18.44
C ASN A 190 -0.04 -14.21 19.10
N VAL A 191 -0.78 -15.19 19.62
CA VAL A 191 -2.10 -15.00 20.28
C VAL A 191 -1.95 -14.42 21.70
N SER A 192 -0.74 -14.45 22.28
CA SER A 192 -0.47 -13.84 23.59
C SER A 192 -0.26 -12.33 23.54
N CYS A 193 0.02 -11.79 22.34
CA CYS A 193 0.05 -10.36 22.10
C CYS A 193 -1.40 -9.84 22.14
N GLY A 194 -1.64 -8.72 22.85
CA GLY A 194 -2.97 -8.12 23.00
C GLY A 194 -3.58 -7.61 21.70
N GLY A 195 -4.39 -6.54 21.74
CA GLY A 195 -5.03 -6.00 20.53
C GLY A 195 -4.04 -5.70 19.40
N LYS A 196 -4.30 -6.27 18.22
CA LYS A 196 -3.42 -6.19 17.03
C LYS A 196 -3.63 -4.96 16.17
N VAL A 197 -4.56 -4.09 16.56
CA VAL A 197 -4.77 -2.79 15.93
C VAL A 197 -4.57 -1.69 16.95
N GLN A 198 -3.65 -0.78 16.65
CA GLN A 198 -3.30 0.36 17.48
C GLN A 198 -3.61 1.65 16.73
N ILE A 199 -4.20 2.62 17.41
CA ILE A 199 -4.53 3.93 16.85
C ILE A 199 -3.63 4.97 17.52
N TYR A 200 -2.97 5.77 16.69
CA TYR A 200 -2.08 6.83 17.10
C TYR A 200 -2.66 8.18 16.71
N GLU A 201 -2.56 9.14 17.62
CA GLU A 201 -3.06 10.50 17.47
C GLU A 201 -1.91 11.48 17.65
N TYR A 202 -1.85 12.50 16.80
CA TYR A 202 -0.89 13.59 16.90
C TYR A 202 -1.29 14.55 18.01
N ASN A 203 -0.37 14.81 18.93
CA ASN A 203 -0.55 15.80 19.97
C ASN A 203 0.23 17.08 19.62
N GLU A 204 -0.48 18.16 19.35
CA GLU A 204 0.12 19.45 18.96
C GLU A 204 1.01 20.05 20.07
N ASN A 205 0.66 19.82 21.34
CA ASN A 205 1.41 20.38 22.47
C ASN A 205 2.79 19.73 22.62
N THR A 206 2.86 18.40 22.43
CA THR A 206 4.12 17.66 22.54
C THR A 206 4.83 17.48 21.20
N ARG A 207 4.16 17.83 20.09
CA ARG A 207 4.59 17.59 18.70
C ARG A 207 5.00 16.14 18.46
N LYS A 208 4.26 15.20 19.06
CA LYS A 208 4.53 13.76 18.97
C LYS A 208 3.22 13.00 18.81
N TYR A 209 3.33 11.87 18.12
CA TYR A 209 2.25 10.89 18.10
C TYR A 209 2.26 10.08 19.39
N SER A 210 1.08 9.98 20.01
CA SER A 210 0.85 9.13 21.17
C SER A 210 -0.22 8.09 20.83
N LYS A 211 -0.10 6.90 21.41
CA LYS A 211 -1.11 5.85 21.26
C LYS A 211 -2.39 6.29 21.96
N ALA A 212 -3.47 6.43 21.19
CA ALA A 212 -4.78 6.83 21.69
C ALA A 212 -5.64 5.62 22.08
N GLU A 213 -5.65 4.58 21.24
CA GLU A 213 -6.51 3.42 21.45
C GLU A 213 -5.82 2.12 21.03
N THR A 214 -6.24 1.00 21.60
CA THR A 214 -5.83 -0.34 21.15
C THR A 214 -7.06 -1.23 21.11
N LEU A 215 -7.39 -1.74 19.92
CA LEU A 215 -8.60 -2.54 19.71
C LEU A 215 -8.38 -3.96 20.24
N MET A 216 -8.60 -4.16 21.54
CA MET A 216 -8.33 -5.43 22.23
C MET A 216 -9.17 -6.61 21.72
N THR A 217 -10.30 -6.34 21.08
CA THR A 217 -11.17 -7.38 20.50
C THR A 217 -10.59 -7.98 19.22
N VAL A 218 -9.62 -7.33 18.58
CA VAL A 218 -8.97 -7.81 17.35
C VAL A 218 -7.71 -8.59 17.72
N THR A 219 -7.86 -9.91 17.81
CA THR A 219 -6.78 -10.85 18.17
C THR A 219 -6.27 -11.66 16.98
N ASP A 220 -7.01 -11.68 15.87
CA ASP A 220 -6.62 -12.38 14.64
C ASP A 220 -5.62 -11.53 13.83
N ALA A 221 -4.78 -12.16 13.01
CA ALA A 221 -3.83 -11.45 12.16
C ALA A 221 -4.55 -10.43 11.25
N VAL A 222 -3.99 -9.23 11.16
CA VAL A 222 -4.60 -8.12 10.42
C VAL A 222 -3.90 -7.98 9.07
N HIS A 223 -4.65 -8.13 8.00
CA HIS A 223 -4.13 -8.10 6.63
C HIS A 223 -4.24 -6.71 5.99
N ASP A 224 -5.30 -5.98 6.30
CA ASP A 224 -5.55 -4.64 5.78
C ASP A 224 -6.46 -3.83 6.69
N ILE A 225 -6.32 -2.50 6.67
CA ILE A 225 -7.10 -1.56 7.45
C ILE A 225 -7.44 -0.36 6.59
N ALA A 226 -8.66 0.14 6.69
CA ALA A 226 -9.07 1.35 6.00
C ALA A 226 -9.94 2.25 6.88
N PHE A 227 -9.49 3.47 7.14
CA PHE A 227 -10.34 4.53 7.67
C PHE A 227 -11.32 5.00 6.60
N ALA A 228 -12.56 5.22 7.02
CA ALA A 228 -13.62 5.68 6.15
C ALA A 228 -13.59 7.22 6.03
N PRO A 229 -13.72 7.81 4.83
CA PRO A 229 -13.83 9.25 4.63
C PRO A 229 -14.87 9.93 5.52
N ASN A 230 -14.48 10.89 6.37
CA ASN A 230 -15.38 11.47 7.35
C ASN A 230 -16.20 12.66 6.79
N LEU A 231 -17.16 12.36 5.91
CA LEU A 231 -18.03 13.36 5.27
C LEU A 231 -19.20 13.75 6.18
N GLY A 232 -18.92 14.54 7.20
CA GLY A 232 -19.95 15.15 8.07
C GLY A 232 -20.41 14.30 9.26
N ARG A 233 -19.71 13.21 9.60
CA ARG A 233 -19.99 12.46 10.84
C ARG A 233 -19.14 12.98 11.99
N SER A 234 -19.70 12.94 13.19
CA SER A 234 -19.01 13.28 14.45
C SER A 234 -18.13 12.15 14.99
N PHE A 235 -18.11 11.00 14.31
CA PHE A 235 -17.39 9.80 14.69
C PHE A 235 -16.58 9.29 13.51
N HIS A 236 -15.55 8.50 13.80
CA HIS A 236 -14.74 7.86 12.77
C HIS A 236 -15.20 6.42 12.58
N VAL A 237 -15.00 5.89 11.37
CA VAL A 237 -15.27 4.48 11.07
C VAL A 237 -14.00 3.86 10.51
N LEU A 238 -13.69 2.67 11.01
CA LEU A 238 -12.51 1.90 10.64
C LEU A 238 -12.95 0.50 10.21
N ALA A 239 -12.61 0.11 8.99
CA ALA A 239 -12.75 -1.27 8.52
C ALA A 239 -11.43 -2.02 8.71
N ILE A 240 -11.52 -3.26 9.15
CA ILE A 240 -10.37 -4.13 9.42
C ILE A 240 -10.60 -5.47 8.74
N ALA A 241 -9.62 -5.91 7.97
CA ALA A 241 -9.55 -7.20 7.31
C ALA A 241 -8.74 -8.17 8.19
N THR A 242 -9.40 -9.20 8.71
CA THR A 242 -8.76 -10.30 9.44
C THR A 242 -9.25 -11.64 8.90
N LYS A 243 -9.52 -12.65 9.73
CA LYS A 243 -10.34 -13.81 9.34
C LYS A 243 -11.78 -13.45 9.00
N ASP A 244 -12.24 -12.30 9.50
CA ASP A 244 -13.55 -11.71 9.24
C ASP A 244 -13.39 -10.22 8.88
N VAL A 245 -14.44 -9.63 8.30
CA VAL A 245 -14.52 -8.19 8.09
C VAL A 245 -15.13 -7.56 9.34
N ARG A 246 -14.41 -6.65 9.99
CA ARG A 246 -14.94 -5.89 11.14
C ARG A 246 -15.03 -4.42 10.81
N ILE A 247 -16.13 -3.80 11.22
CA ILE A 247 -16.34 -2.37 11.10
C ILE A 247 -16.48 -1.80 12.51
N PHE A 248 -15.57 -0.91 12.86
CA PHE A 248 -15.54 -0.20 14.13
C PHE A 248 -16.03 1.23 13.96
N LYS A 249 -16.82 1.68 14.92
CA LYS A 249 -17.21 3.08 15.12
C LYS A 249 -16.44 3.62 16.33
N LEU A 250 -15.72 4.70 16.11
CA LEU A 250 -14.88 5.37 17.10
C LEU A 250 -15.52 6.73 17.38
N VAL A 251 -16.19 6.86 18.53
CA VAL A 251 -16.82 8.12 18.93
C VAL A 251 -15.85 8.86 19.86
N PRO A 252 -15.28 10.01 19.46
CA PRO A 252 -14.40 10.77 20.33
C PRO A 252 -15.19 11.27 21.55
N MET A 253 -14.73 10.93 22.75
CA MET A 253 -15.34 11.40 23.98
C MET A 253 -14.88 12.84 24.26
N ARG A 254 -15.79 13.66 24.82
CA ARG A 254 -15.45 15.04 25.18
C ARG A 254 -14.35 15.02 26.24
N LYS A 255 -13.24 15.68 25.95
CA LYS A 255 -12.19 15.95 26.94
C LYS A 255 -12.71 16.94 27.97
N GLU A 256 -12.61 16.62 29.26
CA GLU A 256 -12.62 17.64 30.30
C GLU A 256 -11.41 18.56 30.09
N SER A 257 -11.60 19.86 30.32
CA SER A 257 -10.69 20.95 29.96
C SER A 257 -9.28 20.87 30.56
N THR A 258 -9.03 19.92 31.47
CA THR A 258 -7.76 19.70 32.16
C THR A 258 -6.96 18.51 31.64
N SER A 259 -7.49 17.72 30.70
CA SER A 259 -6.82 16.52 30.19
C SER A 259 -5.85 16.83 29.03
N THR A 260 -4.55 16.62 29.25
CA THR A 260 -3.48 16.76 28.24
C THR A 260 -3.21 15.47 27.44
N GLY A 261 -3.91 14.38 27.79
CA GLY A 261 -3.77 13.07 27.19
C GLY A 261 -4.40 12.95 25.79
N PRO A 262 -4.21 11.79 25.13
CA PRO A 262 -4.86 11.50 23.86
C PRO A 262 -6.39 11.49 24.00
N THR A 263 -7.09 11.61 22.89
CA THR A 263 -8.55 11.50 22.82
C THR A 263 -8.96 10.09 23.20
N MET A 264 -9.82 9.98 24.22
CA MET A 264 -10.46 8.73 24.57
C MET A 264 -11.59 8.46 23.58
N PHE A 265 -11.67 7.23 23.08
CA PHE A 265 -12.71 6.82 22.15
C PHE A 265 -13.68 5.86 22.82
N GLU A 266 -14.97 6.10 22.61
CA GLU A 266 -15.95 5.04 22.78
C GLU A 266 -15.92 4.17 21.52
N VAL A 267 -15.43 2.94 21.69
CA VAL A 267 -15.21 1.99 20.60
C VAL A 267 -16.39 1.02 20.53
N GLN A 268 -17.07 1.00 19.39
CA GLN A 268 -18.20 0.10 19.13
C GLN A 268 -17.95 -0.73 17.87
N ILE A 269 -18.20 -2.04 17.95
CA ILE A 269 -18.25 -2.90 16.76
C ILE A 269 -19.64 -2.75 16.14
N VAL A 270 -19.73 -2.12 14.98
CA VAL A 270 -21.01 -1.90 14.29
C VAL A 270 -21.36 -3.04 13.34
N ALA A 271 -20.36 -3.78 12.87
CA ALA A 271 -20.58 -4.97 12.06
C ALA A 271 -19.39 -5.93 12.13
N GLN A 272 -19.69 -7.22 12.07
CA GLN A 272 -18.73 -8.29 11.91
C GLN A 272 -19.31 -9.29 10.90
N PHE A 273 -18.53 -9.59 9.86
CA PHE A 273 -18.94 -10.47 8.78
C PHE A 273 -17.93 -11.56 8.54
N ASP A 274 -18.37 -12.79 8.74
CA ASP A 274 -17.63 -14.03 8.50
C ASP A 274 -17.95 -14.63 7.13
N ASN A 275 -18.73 -13.95 6.28
CA ASN A 275 -19.27 -14.54 5.05
C ASN A 275 -18.22 -15.01 4.03
N HIS A 276 -16.98 -14.54 4.10
CA HIS A 276 -15.89 -15.06 3.27
C HIS A 276 -15.50 -16.50 3.66
N ASN A 277 -15.83 -16.96 4.88
CA ASN A 277 -15.43 -18.25 5.45
C ASN A 277 -13.91 -18.54 5.36
N SER A 278 -13.10 -17.50 5.14
CA SER A 278 -11.65 -17.54 5.01
C SER A 278 -11.07 -16.15 5.28
N GLN A 279 -9.74 -16.02 5.21
CA GLN A 279 -9.02 -14.78 5.43
C GLN A 279 -9.47 -13.70 4.45
N VAL A 280 -9.66 -12.50 4.98
CA VAL A 280 -9.96 -11.29 4.23
C VAL A 280 -8.65 -10.55 4.04
N TRP A 281 -8.25 -10.36 2.79
CA TRP A 281 -6.96 -9.77 2.44
C TRP A 281 -7.00 -8.25 2.31
N ARG A 282 -8.11 -7.70 1.79
CA ARG A 282 -8.22 -6.26 1.49
C ARG A 282 -9.55 -5.71 1.91
N VAL A 283 -9.54 -4.46 2.38
CA VAL A 283 -10.73 -3.65 2.65
C VAL A 283 -10.55 -2.27 2.06
N SER A 284 -11.57 -1.74 1.39
CA SER A 284 -11.49 -0.41 0.78
C SER A 284 -12.82 0.32 0.82
N TRP A 285 -12.77 1.58 1.22
CA TRP A 285 -13.93 2.46 1.22
C TRP A 285 -14.09 3.16 -0.11
N ASN A 286 -15.34 3.39 -0.51
CA ASN A 286 -15.60 4.39 -1.54
C ASN A 286 -15.34 5.82 -1.02
N ILE A 287 -15.17 6.76 -1.94
CA ILE A 287 -14.87 8.17 -1.61
C ILE A 287 -15.95 8.82 -0.73
N THR A 288 -17.20 8.34 -0.80
CA THR A 288 -18.32 8.86 0.00
C THR A 288 -18.50 8.18 1.35
N SER A 289 -17.66 7.19 1.70
CA SER A 289 -17.78 6.37 2.91
C SER A 289 -19.13 5.67 3.09
N THR A 290 -19.86 5.43 2.00
CA THR A 290 -21.18 4.77 2.03
C THR A 290 -21.12 3.28 1.65
N LEU A 291 -20.02 2.86 1.01
CA LEU A 291 -19.82 1.50 0.54
C LEU A 291 -18.42 1.03 0.96
N LEU A 292 -18.36 -0.17 1.53
CA LEU A 292 -17.12 -0.89 1.83
C LEU A 292 -16.99 -2.06 0.85
N ALA A 293 -15.82 -2.26 0.29
CA ALA A 293 -15.46 -3.48 -0.43
C ALA A 293 -14.54 -4.34 0.44
N SER A 294 -14.71 -5.66 0.40
CA SER A 294 -13.79 -6.62 0.99
C SER A 294 -13.48 -7.75 0.01
N SER A 295 -12.26 -8.28 0.04
CA SER A 295 -11.86 -9.45 -0.74
C SER A 295 -11.17 -10.49 0.13
N GLY A 296 -11.41 -11.77 -0.12
CA GLY A 296 -10.80 -12.87 0.62
C GLY A 296 -10.43 -14.07 -0.26
N ASP A 297 -9.98 -15.16 0.37
CA ASP A 297 -9.57 -16.40 -0.33
C ASP A 297 -10.72 -17.11 -1.06
N ASP A 298 -11.97 -16.76 -0.76
CA ASP A 298 -13.15 -17.30 -1.46
C ASP A 298 -13.22 -16.85 -2.94
N GLY A 299 -12.27 -16.04 -3.39
CA GLY A 299 -12.20 -15.51 -4.76
C GLY A 299 -13.34 -14.55 -5.06
N CYS A 300 -13.98 -14.02 -4.03
CA CYS A 300 -15.10 -13.10 -4.13
C CYS A 300 -14.73 -11.73 -3.56
N VAL A 301 -15.26 -10.68 -4.19
CA VAL A 301 -15.30 -9.32 -3.66
C VAL A 301 -16.71 -9.03 -3.20
N ARG A 302 -16.88 -8.62 -1.95
CA ARG A 302 -18.18 -8.30 -1.35
C ARG A 302 -18.30 -6.81 -1.13
N LEU A 303 -19.49 -6.28 -1.40
CA LEU A 303 -19.83 -4.87 -1.22
C LEU A 303 -20.80 -4.74 -0.04
N TRP A 304 -20.43 -3.96 0.96
CA TRP A 304 -21.19 -3.75 2.19
C TRP A 304 -21.71 -2.33 2.28
N LYS A 305 -22.98 -2.18 2.68
CA LYS A 305 -23.62 -0.88 2.84
C LYS A 305 -24.45 -0.86 4.12
N ALA A 306 -24.36 0.24 4.86
CA ALA A 306 -25.23 0.51 5.98
C ALA A 306 -26.60 1.02 5.50
N ASN A 307 -27.67 0.60 6.16
CA ASN A 307 -28.97 1.24 6.04
C ASN A 307 -29.07 2.48 6.96
N TYR A 308 -30.20 3.17 6.95
CA TYR A 308 -30.44 4.36 7.78
C TYR A 308 -30.46 4.08 9.30
N MET A 309 -30.50 2.80 9.71
CA MET A 309 -30.46 2.37 11.11
C MET A 309 -29.06 1.84 11.51
N ASP A 310 -28.00 2.18 10.74
CA ASP A 310 -26.63 1.68 10.93
C ASP A 310 -26.48 0.15 10.85
N ASN A 311 -27.46 -0.56 10.28
CA ASN A 311 -27.36 -2.00 10.03
C ASN A 311 -26.69 -2.26 8.69
N TRP A 312 -25.53 -2.91 8.73
CA TRP A 312 -24.71 -3.24 7.58
C TRP A 312 -25.19 -4.51 6.89
N LYS A 313 -25.30 -4.48 5.57
CA LYS A 313 -25.65 -5.65 4.76
C LYS A 313 -24.75 -5.79 3.55
N CYS A 314 -24.52 -7.03 3.13
CA CYS A 314 -23.93 -7.32 1.84
C CYS A 314 -24.93 -6.98 0.73
N THR A 315 -24.54 -6.06 -0.16
CA THR A 315 -25.36 -5.55 -1.27
C THR A 315 -24.99 -6.16 -2.61
N GLY A 316 -23.79 -6.70 -2.74
CA GLY A 316 -23.32 -7.32 -3.97
C GLY A 316 -22.13 -8.22 -3.70
N ILE A 317 -22.01 -9.28 -4.50
CA ILE A 317 -20.88 -10.19 -4.51
C ILE A 317 -20.41 -10.31 -5.95
N LEU A 318 -19.13 -10.06 -6.17
CA LEU A 318 -18.46 -10.16 -7.46
C LEU A 318 -17.49 -11.34 -7.38
N LYS A 319 -17.54 -12.27 -8.33
CA LYS A 319 -16.52 -13.33 -8.43
C LYS A 319 -15.32 -12.85 -9.25
N GLY A 320 -14.20 -13.58 -9.20
CA GLY A 320 -12.98 -13.27 -9.94
C GLY A 320 -13.14 -13.16 -11.47
N ASP A 321 -14.24 -13.66 -12.05
CA ASP A 321 -14.61 -13.46 -13.46
C ASP A 321 -15.34 -12.13 -13.71
N GLY A 322 -15.55 -11.32 -12.67
CA GLY A 322 -16.28 -10.07 -12.71
C GLY A 322 -17.80 -10.22 -12.80
N SER A 323 -18.32 -11.45 -12.73
CA SER A 323 -19.77 -11.70 -12.76
C SER A 323 -20.40 -11.38 -11.39
N PRO A 324 -21.51 -10.63 -11.36
CA PRO A 324 -22.26 -10.47 -10.12
C PRO A 324 -22.99 -11.78 -9.80
N LEU A 325 -22.87 -12.25 -8.56
CA LEU A 325 -23.74 -13.32 -8.07
C LEU A 325 -25.16 -12.75 -7.92
N THR A 326 -26.04 -13.13 -8.84
CA THR A 326 -27.46 -12.86 -8.72
C THR A 326 -28.07 -13.84 -7.73
N GLY A 327 -28.36 -13.35 -6.51
CA GLY A 327 -29.34 -13.91 -5.59
C GLY A 327 -29.06 -15.26 -4.93
N LEU A 328 -28.65 -15.24 -3.66
CA LEU A 328 -29.09 -16.24 -2.69
C LEU A 328 -29.55 -15.51 -1.42
N SER A 329 -30.76 -14.96 -1.47
CA SER A 329 -31.60 -14.87 -0.28
C SER A 329 -32.17 -16.26 0.03
N GLY A 330 -31.33 -17.13 0.58
CA GLY A 330 -31.78 -18.42 1.11
C GLY A 330 -32.28 -18.22 2.54
N GLN A 331 -33.59 -18.13 2.73
CA GLN A 331 -34.19 -18.49 4.02
C GLN A 331 -33.88 -19.97 4.30
N PRO A 332 -33.66 -20.37 5.57
CA PRO A 332 -33.53 -21.77 5.93
C PRO A 332 -34.93 -22.40 5.92
N THR A 333 -35.31 -23.07 4.82
CA THR A 333 -36.47 -23.95 4.82
C THR A 333 -36.07 -25.36 5.21
N ALA A 334 -36.81 -25.87 6.20
CA ALA A 334 -36.66 -27.13 6.89
C ALA A 334 -36.55 -28.36 5.98
N MET A 335 -35.92 -29.39 6.53
CA MET A 335 -35.89 -30.75 6.02
C MET A 335 -37.31 -31.28 5.71
N SER A 336 -37.47 -31.90 4.54
CA SER A 336 -38.36 -33.06 4.41
C SER A 336 -37.87 -33.98 3.31
N THR A 337 -37.65 -35.22 3.71
CA THR A 337 -37.39 -36.45 2.96
C THR A 337 -38.40 -36.62 1.81
N MET A 338 -37.99 -37.21 0.68
CA MET A 338 -38.65 -38.36 0.03
C MET A 338 -37.74 -39.01 -1.03
N MET A 339 -37.72 -40.34 -0.99
CA MET A 339 -37.03 -41.24 -1.92
C MET A 339 -37.61 -41.19 -3.33
N GLY A 340 -36.81 -41.56 -4.33
CA GLY A 340 -37.29 -41.89 -5.67
C GLY A 340 -36.16 -42.23 -6.63
N SER A 341 -35.81 -43.50 -6.71
CA SER A 341 -34.86 -44.12 -7.64
C SER A 341 -35.26 -44.01 -9.11
N SER A 342 -34.31 -43.75 -10.01
CA SER A 342 -34.09 -44.58 -11.21
C SER A 342 -32.79 -44.22 -11.93
N VAL A 343 -32.09 -45.30 -12.31
CA VAL A 343 -30.85 -45.36 -13.06
C VAL A 343 -31.17 -45.15 -14.54
N GLN A 344 -30.38 -44.33 -15.24
CA GLN A 344 -30.10 -44.57 -16.66
C GLN A 344 -28.71 -44.04 -17.05
N THR A 345 -27.94 -44.98 -17.55
CA THR A 345 -26.57 -44.94 -18.05
C THR A 345 -26.54 -44.39 -19.49
N SER A 346 -25.57 -43.52 -19.79
CA SER A 346 -25.02 -43.40 -21.14
C SER A 346 -23.57 -42.92 -21.10
N GLN A 347 -22.68 -43.80 -21.57
CA GLN A 347 -21.26 -43.60 -21.80
C GLN A 347 -21.01 -42.79 -23.09
N ASN A 348 -20.05 -41.88 -23.05
CA ASN A 348 -19.00 -41.61 -24.06
C ASN A 348 -18.26 -40.33 -23.62
N ALA A 349 -17.03 -40.41 -23.12
CA ALA A 349 -15.75 -40.62 -23.80
C ALA A 349 -14.98 -39.29 -24.01
N ILE A 350 -13.97 -39.10 -23.15
CA ILE A 350 -12.62 -38.54 -23.38
C ILE A 350 -12.48 -37.18 -24.11
N ASN A 351 -12.15 -36.15 -23.32
CA ASN A 351 -10.90 -35.41 -23.49
C ASN A 351 -10.53 -34.72 -22.16
N GLY A 352 -9.38 -35.10 -21.62
CA GLY A 352 -8.86 -34.59 -20.36
C GLY A 352 -8.07 -33.30 -20.54
N MET A 353 -8.26 -32.37 -19.63
CA MET A 353 -7.19 -31.51 -19.13
C MET A 353 -7.36 -31.44 -17.61
N SER A 354 -6.41 -32.04 -16.91
CA SER A 354 -6.38 -32.21 -15.46
C SER A 354 -6.23 -30.87 -14.74
N ALA A 355 -7.20 -30.55 -13.89
CA ALA A 355 -7.08 -29.53 -12.87
C ALA A 355 -6.08 -30.01 -11.80
N GLY A 356 -4.90 -29.39 -11.78
CA GLY A 356 -3.91 -29.58 -10.71
C GLY A 356 -4.43 -28.98 -9.41
N ARG A 357 -4.91 -29.84 -8.51
CA ARG A 357 -5.09 -29.50 -7.08
C ARG A 357 -3.70 -29.39 -6.47
N TYR A 358 -3.27 -28.17 -6.13
CA TYR A 358 -2.11 -28.00 -5.26
C TYR A 358 -2.59 -27.82 -3.82
N PHE A 359 -2.39 -28.89 -3.05
CA PHE A 359 -2.38 -28.89 -1.60
C PHE A 359 -1.22 -27.99 -1.12
N PHE A 360 -1.50 -27.04 -0.25
CA PHE A 360 -0.50 -26.32 0.53
C PHE A 360 -0.15 -27.13 1.78
N PRO A 361 1.12 -27.50 2.05
CA PRO A 361 1.56 -27.84 3.39
C PRO A 361 1.82 -26.54 4.18
N PRO A 362 1.59 -26.51 5.51
CA PRO A 362 1.89 -25.34 6.33
C PRO A 362 3.41 -25.16 6.46
N LEU A 363 3.90 -23.94 6.26
CA LEU A 363 5.29 -23.55 6.55
C LEU A 363 5.41 -23.11 8.01
N GLU A 364 6.16 -23.86 8.82
CA GLU A 364 6.64 -23.42 10.14
C GLU A 364 7.83 -22.47 10.00
N PRO A 365 7.95 -21.42 10.84
CA PRO A 365 9.12 -20.54 10.86
C PRO A 365 10.27 -21.14 11.71
N PRO A 366 11.56 -20.97 11.32
CA PRO A 366 12.66 -21.51 12.11
C PRO A 366 12.98 -20.63 13.33
N THR A 367 13.08 -21.28 14.48
CA THR A 367 13.56 -20.73 15.76
C THR A 367 15.08 -20.51 15.75
N VAL A 368 15.51 -19.40 16.35
CA VAL A 368 16.92 -19.07 16.64
C VAL A 368 17.44 -19.93 17.80
N GLY A 369 18.59 -20.60 17.61
CA GLY A 369 19.30 -21.36 18.65
C GLY A 369 20.77 -21.59 18.29
N THR A 370 21.65 -20.90 19.01
CA THR A 370 23.10 -20.82 18.87
C THR A 370 23.83 -22.13 19.23
N ARG A 371 24.75 -22.63 18.37
CA ARG A 371 26.20 -22.80 18.62
C ARG A 371 26.88 -23.96 17.85
N TYR A 372 28.08 -23.61 17.36
CA TYR A 372 29.29 -24.38 16.99
C TYR A 372 29.38 -25.15 15.67
N GLY A 373 30.39 -24.74 14.89
CA GLY A 373 31.44 -25.65 14.43
C GLY A 373 31.62 -25.75 12.92
N HIS A 374 32.72 -25.14 12.43
CA HIS A 374 33.52 -25.54 11.27
C HIS A 374 32.82 -26.21 10.07
N LEU A 375 32.95 -25.58 8.90
CA LEU A 375 33.57 -26.14 7.68
C LEU A 375 33.42 -25.14 6.53
N LEU A 376 34.52 -24.48 6.16
CA LEU A 376 34.68 -23.84 4.86
C LEU A 376 34.85 -24.93 3.79
N PRO A 377 34.25 -24.80 2.59
CA PRO A 377 34.80 -25.38 1.38
C PRO A 377 35.54 -24.31 0.53
N PRO A 378 36.39 -24.73 -0.41
CA PRO A 378 37.58 -23.99 -0.83
C PRO A 378 37.35 -23.02 -2.00
N SER A 379 38.27 -22.08 -2.13
CA SER A 379 38.43 -21.15 -3.24
C SER A 379 39.06 -21.82 -4.48
N SER A 380 38.46 -21.65 -5.65
CA SER A 380 39.05 -21.74 -7.01
C SER A 380 37.95 -21.25 -7.98
N LEU A 381 38.12 -20.44 -9.02
CA LEU A 381 39.24 -20.07 -9.87
C LEU A 381 39.15 -18.56 -10.22
N ILE A 382 40.29 -17.87 -10.13
CA ILE A 382 40.51 -16.56 -10.75
C ILE A 382 41.26 -16.83 -12.06
N GLU A 383 40.69 -16.45 -13.20
CA GLU A 383 41.47 -16.25 -14.43
C GLU A 383 42.13 -14.87 -14.37
N HIS A 384 43.45 -14.88 -14.55
CA HIS A 384 44.29 -13.70 -14.68
C HIS A 384 44.09 -13.04 -16.05
N CYS A 385 43.95 -11.72 -16.05
CA CYS A 385 44.50 -10.88 -17.11
C CYS A 385 45.33 -9.79 -16.42
N GLU A 386 46.64 -9.84 -16.69
CA GLU A 386 47.64 -8.88 -16.23
C GLU A 386 47.39 -7.50 -16.87
N ALA A 387 47.54 -6.44 -16.07
CA ALA A 387 47.74 -5.08 -16.55
C ALA A 387 48.94 -4.49 -15.79
N GLU A 388 49.95 -4.05 -16.55
CA GLU A 388 51.19 -3.47 -16.04
C GLU A 388 51.00 -2.13 -15.27
N PRO A 389 51.91 -1.79 -14.35
CA PRO A 389 51.88 -0.51 -13.65
C PRO A 389 52.59 0.60 -14.44
N VAL A 390 51.86 1.66 -14.78
CA VAL A 390 52.43 2.90 -15.34
C VAL A 390 52.80 3.87 -14.21
N GLN A 391 54.08 4.27 -14.15
CA GLN A 391 54.61 5.31 -13.25
C GLN A 391 54.16 6.73 -13.67
N PRO A 392 54.07 7.69 -12.72
CA PRO A 392 53.71 9.07 -13.04
C PRO A 392 54.92 9.90 -13.51
N GLN A 393 54.78 10.61 -14.63
CA GLN A 393 55.68 11.69 -15.08
C GLN A 393 55.02 13.07 -14.95
N PRO A 394 55.80 14.16 -14.73
CA PRO A 394 55.30 15.48 -14.38
C PRO A 394 54.84 16.30 -15.60
N LEU A 395 53.76 17.08 -15.42
CA LEU A 395 53.20 17.98 -16.44
C LEU A 395 53.96 19.30 -16.53
N ALA A 396 54.33 19.66 -17.77
CA ALA A 396 54.93 20.94 -18.14
C ALA A 396 53.87 22.03 -18.40
N LEU A 397 54.19 23.25 -17.98
CA LEU A 397 53.44 24.50 -18.24
C LEU A 397 53.44 24.89 -19.72
N PRO A 398 52.37 25.51 -20.25
CA PRO A 398 52.44 26.27 -21.49
C PRO A 398 52.52 27.79 -21.25
N HIS A 399 53.31 28.41 -22.11
CA HIS A 399 53.63 29.83 -22.20
C HIS A 399 52.45 30.73 -22.62
N ARG A 400 52.50 31.97 -22.12
CA ARG A 400 51.79 33.17 -22.59
C ARG A 400 51.94 33.39 -24.09
N LEU A 401 50.90 33.94 -24.73
CA LEU A 401 51.03 35.06 -25.68
C LEU A 401 49.71 35.82 -25.94
N SER A 402 49.85 37.15 -25.81
CA SER A 402 49.21 38.27 -26.53
C SER A 402 47.70 38.52 -26.49
N SER A 403 47.40 39.67 -25.88
CA SER A 403 46.20 40.50 -25.91
C SER A 403 45.75 40.90 -27.32
N LYS A 404 44.42 41.01 -27.52
CA LYS A 404 43.76 41.89 -28.50
C LYS A 404 42.44 42.44 -27.91
N THR A 405 42.15 43.67 -28.32
CA THR A 405 41.29 44.70 -27.74
C THR A 405 39.83 44.66 -28.25
N LEU A 406 38.94 45.39 -27.54
CA LEU A 406 37.63 46.00 -27.95
C LEU A 406 36.41 45.04 -28.00
N LEU A 407 35.19 45.35 -27.52
CA LEU A 407 34.44 46.61 -27.36
C LEU A 407 33.31 46.52 -26.29
N SER A 408 32.80 47.68 -25.90
CA SER A 408 31.84 48.02 -24.83
C SER A 408 30.34 47.82 -25.17
N LEU A 409 29.55 47.65 -24.10
CA LEU A 409 28.08 47.65 -24.04
C LEU A 409 27.46 49.03 -24.35
N PRO A 410 26.22 49.12 -24.89
CA PRO A 410 25.48 50.37 -24.95
C PRO A 410 24.60 50.60 -23.71
N GLU A 411 24.61 51.85 -23.25
CA GLU A 411 23.77 52.43 -22.20
C GLU A 411 22.32 52.65 -22.66
N ALA A 412 21.44 52.71 -21.66
CA ALA A 412 20.04 53.07 -21.76
C ALA A 412 19.84 54.56 -22.09
N GLU A 413 18.90 54.86 -22.97
CA GLU A 413 18.34 56.21 -23.10
C GLU A 413 16.97 56.27 -22.42
N GLY A 414 16.81 57.28 -21.57
CA GLY A 414 15.54 57.86 -21.21
C GLY A 414 15.47 59.29 -21.75
N GLN A 415 14.47 59.57 -22.58
CA GLN A 415 13.63 60.76 -22.58
C GLN A 415 12.37 60.51 -23.40
#